data_AF-A0A6P7SSD9-F1
#
_entry.id   AF-A0A6P7SSD9-F1
#
_cell.length_a   1.000
_cell.length_b   1.000
_cell.length_c   1.000
_cell.angle_alpha   90.00
_cell.angle_beta   90.00
_cell.angle_gamma   90.00
#
_symmetry.space_group_name_H-M   'P 1'
#
loop_
_entity.id
_entity.type
_entity.pdbx_description
1 polymer ?
#
loop_
_entity_poly.entity_id
_entity_poly.type
_entity_poly.pdbx_seq_one_letter_code
_entity_poly.pdbx_strand_id
1 'polypeptide(L)'
;MLMDLFHNNCVIEKKLRVHFHEFMLDVHKKIHKVKKEMPKQRNVNHSEAFDPIPPVAKEISTNTWLLCFDEFQVTDIADAMILKSLFTELFNNGIVVVATSNRPPDDLYKNGLQRANFVPFIDILKDFCYVLCLDSGIDYRMKQLITEGKTYFLTTEADCETKVDEVFSSLCESQKSDVEPRDLKILGRNLHLPVTCRRLLDTSFKAMCCEALGAIDYLEICRHFDVIILRNVPAMSLNNRTAARRFVTLIDTLYDNQVKLIISAEVKLSLIFYIGEFNVKCQQDHSMLMDDLGIHSQSDLAQSSIFTGEEELFAFSRTRSRLSEMMTEEYWRIKPKQPT
;
A
#
# COMPACT_ATOMS: atom_id res chain seq x y z
N MET A 1 14.70 2.58 -13.89
CA MET A 1 14.71 2.91 -15.32
C MET A 1 15.25 4.32 -15.61
N LEU A 2 14.73 5.41 -14.99
CA LEU A 2 15.26 6.77 -15.21
C LEU A 2 16.67 6.97 -14.61
N MET A 3 16.86 6.55 -13.35
CA MET A 3 18.16 6.66 -12.69
C MET A 3 19.23 5.80 -13.38
N ASP A 4 18.86 4.63 -13.90
CA ASP A 4 19.77 3.77 -14.68
C ASP A 4 20.28 4.49 -15.93
N LEU A 5 19.37 5.13 -16.67
CA LEU A 5 19.72 5.89 -17.86
C LEU A 5 20.62 7.07 -17.50
N PHE A 6 20.30 7.83 -16.47
CA PHE A 6 21.13 8.95 -16.02
C PHE A 6 22.53 8.49 -15.60
N HIS A 7 22.60 7.48 -14.72
CA HIS A 7 23.87 6.99 -14.18
C HIS A 7 24.76 6.40 -15.28
N ASN A 8 24.21 5.63 -16.23
CA ASN A 8 24.98 4.99 -17.29
C ASN A 8 25.50 5.99 -18.34
N ASN A 9 24.76 7.05 -18.63
CA ASN A 9 25.16 8.07 -19.60
C ASN A 9 26.05 9.18 -19.00
N CYS A 10 26.22 9.22 -17.68
CA CYS A 10 27.10 10.19 -17.03
C CYS A 10 28.57 9.80 -17.21
N VAL A 11 29.38 10.72 -17.75
CA VAL A 11 30.82 10.52 -18.07
C VAL A 11 31.73 10.59 -16.83
N ILE A 12 31.16 10.81 -15.64
CA ILE A 12 31.92 10.91 -14.39
C ILE A 12 32.44 9.54 -13.94
N GLU A 13 33.73 9.45 -13.63
CA GLU A 13 34.39 8.22 -13.16
C GLU A 13 33.99 7.88 -11.72
N LYS A 14 34.02 8.86 -10.81
CA LYS A 14 33.68 8.70 -9.39
C LYS A 14 32.19 8.89 -9.12
N LYS A 15 31.38 7.96 -9.61
CA LYS A 15 29.92 7.91 -9.37
C LYS A 15 29.55 6.68 -8.56
N LEU A 16 28.64 6.86 -7.62
CA LEU A 16 28.08 5.79 -6.81
C LEU A 16 26.57 5.83 -6.91
N ARG A 17 25.97 4.69 -7.27
CA ARG A 17 24.54 4.47 -7.18
C ARG A 17 24.25 3.47 -6.08
N VAL A 18 23.30 3.82 -5.21
CA VAL A 18 22.95 3.01 -4.05
C VAL A 18 21.52 3.33 -3.60
N HIS A 19 20.84 2.35 -3.00
CA HIS A 19 19.57 2.59 -2.33
C HIS A 19 19.81 3.43 -1.06
N PHE A 20 18.92 4.38 -0.78
CA PHE A 20 19.12 5.31 0.33
C PHE A 20 19.31 4.60 1.69
N HIS A 21 18.51 3.56 1.96
CA HIS A 21 18.63 2.78 3.20
C HIS A 21 19.99 2.06 3.33
N GLU A 22 20.49 1.46 2.25
CA GLU A 22 21.79 0.78 2.25
C GLU A 22 22.94 1.77 2.50
N PHE A 23 22.84 2.97 1.93
CA PHE A 23 23.79 4.05 2.18
C PHE A 23 23.80 4.47 3.64
N MET A 24 22.63 4.66 4.25
CA MET A 24 22.54 5.04 5.66
C MET A 24 23.12 3.98 6.60
N LEU A 25 22.90 2.69 6.30
CA LEU A 25 23.54 1.60 7.05
C LEU A 25 25.07 1.64 6.96
N ASP A 26 25.64 1.95 5.80
CA ASP A 26 27.10 2.09 5.64
C ASP A 26 27.62 3.33 6.40
N VAL A 27 26.92 4.45 6.32
CA VAL A 27 27.25 5.67 7.07
C VAL A 27 27.26 5.41 8.58
N HIS A 28 26.24 4.75 9.13
CA HIS A 28 26.21 4.40 10.55
C HIS A 28 27.37 3.48 10.96
N LYS A 29 27.74 2.51 10.12
CA LYS A 29 28.93 1.67 10.35
C LYS A 29 30.21 2.50 10.40
N LYS A 30 30.39 3.44 9.47
CA LYS A 30 31.55 4.35 9.43
C LYS A 30 31.58 5.27 10.65
N ILE A 31 30.44 5.87 11.01
CA ILE A 31 30.31 6.69 12.23
C ILE A 31 30.70 5.90 13.48
N HIS A 32 30.22 4.66 13.61
CA HIS A 32 30.55 3.81 14.75
C HIS A 32 32.02 3.41 14.79
N LYS A 33 32.65 3.17 13.63
CA LYS A 33 34.10 2.92 13.53
C LYS A 33 34.91 4.14 13.99
N VAL A 34 34.60 5.33 13.50
CA VAL A 34 35.24 6.59 13.91
C VAL A 34 35.07 6.82 15.42
N LYS A 35 33.86 6.59 15.97
CA LYS A 35 33.61 6.69 17.41
C LYS A 35 34.45 5.73 18.24
N LYS A 36 34.76 4.52 17.73
CA LYS A 36 35.57 3.51 18.43
C LYS A 36 37.06 3.80 18.40
N GLU A 37 37.56 4.39 17.32
CA GLU A 37 38.98 4.71 17.15
C GLU A 37 39.40 5.97 17.92
N MET A 38 38.43 6.78 18.38
CA MET A 38 38.68 8.03 19.11
C MET A 38 38.82 7.82 20.64
N PRO A 39 39.77 8.48 21.31
CA PRO A 39 39.88 8.44 22.76
C PRO A 39 38.66 9.12 23.41
N LYS A 40 38.04 8.46 24.39
CA LYS A 40 37.02 9.09 25.26
C LYS A 40 37.68 10.25 26.01
N GLN A 41 37.49 11.48 25.54
CA GLN A 41 38.00 12.66 26.24
C GLN A 41 37.33 12.74 27.62
N ARG A 42 38.09 12.37 28.67
CA ARG A 42 37.76 12.54 30.09
C ARG A 42 38.25 13.90 30.60
N ASN A 43 38.08 14.98 29.85
CA ASN A 43 38.46 16.32 30.32
C ASN A 43 37.22 17.16 30.58
N VAL A 44 37.11 17.57 31.84
CA VAL A 44 35.91 18.08 32.53
C VAL A 44 35.56 19.53 32.17
N ASN A 45 36.32 20.25 31.33
CA ASN A 45 36.16 21.70 31.22
C ASN A 45 35.87 22.27 29.81
N HIS A 46 35.76 21.45 28.76
CA HIS A 46 35.21 21.87 27.46
C HIS A 46 34.69 20.64 26.70
N SER A 47 33.47 20.22 27.01
CA SER A 47 32.83 19.05 26.42
C SER A 47 32.03 19.43 25.17
N GLU A 48 32.71 19.78 24.08
CA GLU A 48 32.12 19.58 22.76
C GLU A 48 32.38 18.13 22.37
N ALA A 49 31.32 17.32 22.39
CA ALA A 49 31.38 15.97 21.89
C ALA A 49 31.83 16.03 20.42
N PHE A 50 32.99 15.43 20.10
CA PHE A 50 33.52 15.39 18.75
C PHE A 50 32.46 14.85 17.77
N ASP A 51 32.13 15.61 16.73
CA ASP A 51 31.18 15.19 15.71
C ASP A 51 31.88 14.18 14.76
N PRO A 52 31.43 12.91 14.73
CA PRO A 52 31.99 11.91 13.82
C PRO A 52 31.52 12.07 12.37
N ILE A 53 30.62 13.00 12.07
CA ILE A 53 30.03 13.16 10.73
C ILE A 53 31.00 13.79 9.72
N PRO A 54 31.69 14.92 10.00
CA PRO A 54 32.65 15.51 9.07
C PRO A 54 33.74 14.55 8.54
N PRO A 55 34.41 13.72 9.37
CA PRO A 55 35.41 12.77 8.84
C PRO A 55 34.79 11.70 7.94
N VAL A 56 33.57 11.24 8.24
CA VAL A 56 32.86 10.26 7.40
C VAL A 56 32.44 10.88 6.06
N ALA A 57 31.93 12.12 6.07
CA ALA A 57 31.58 12.84 4.85
C ALA A 57 32.82 13.07 3.95
N LYS A 58 33.97 13.41 4.57
CA LYS A 58 35.24 13.56 3.85
C LYS A 58 35.70 12.26 3.20
N GLU A 59 35.59 11.14 3.92
CA GLU A 59 35.90 9.81 3.38
C GLU A 59 35.03 9.48 2.16
N ILE A 60 33.72 9.79 2.21
CA ILE A 60 32.79 9.58 1.10
C ILE A 60 33.17 10.48 -0.10
N SER A 61 33.44 11.77 0.14
CA SER A 61 33.80 12.74 -0.91
C SER A 61 35.09 12.42 -1.65
N THR A 62 36.03 11.72 -0.99
CA THR A 62 37.30 11.32 -1.61
C THR A 62 37.07 10.24 -2.68
N ASN A 63 36.08 9.38 -2.47
CA ASN A 63 35.78 8.23 -3.32
C ASN A 63 34.66 8.51 -4.32
N THR A 64 33.77 9.46 -4.02
CA THR A 64 32.55 9.72 -4.80
C THR A 64 32.35 11.21 -5.02
N TRP A 65 32.13 11.61 -6.28
CA TRP A 65 31.77 12.97 -6.67
C TRP A 65 30.29 13.09 -7.03
N LEU A 66 29.69 12.02 -7.56
CA LEU A 66 28.27 11.95 -7.89
C LEU A 66 27.60 10.82 -7.09
N LEU A 67 26.67 11.19 -6.21
CA LEU A 67 25.81 10.26 -5.47
C LEU A 67 24.44 10.18 -6.13
N CYS A 68 24.09 8.99 -6.61
CA CYS A 68 22.78 8.67 -7.16
C CYS A 68 21.98 7.82 -6.17
N PHE A 69 20.96 8.40 -5.53
CA PHE A 69 20.07 7.70 -4.61
C PHE A 69 18.81 7.20 -5.29
N ASP A 70 18.57 5.90 -5.20
CA ASP A 70 17.27 5.33 -5.52
C ASP A 70 16.37 5.23 -4.27
N GLU A 71 15.10 5.54 -4.48
CA GLU A 71 14.04 5.48 -3.46
C GLU A 71 14.40 6.25 -2.18
N PHE A 72 14.73 7.53 -2.33
CA PHE A 72 15.04 8.41 -1.21
C PHE A 72 13.80 8.58 -0.31
N GLN A 73 13.78 7.83 0.80
CA GLN A 73 12.74 7.88 1.81
C GLN A 73 13.36 7.69 3.19
N VAL A 74 12.94 8.53 4.14
CA VAL A 74 13.42 8.47 5.52
C VAL A 74 12.31 7.88 6.38
N THR A 75 12.61 6.82 7.12
CA THR A 75 11.66 6.17 8.05
C THR A 75 12.18 6.08 9.47
N ASP A 76 13.51 6.01 9.66
CA ASP A 76 14.14 5.89 10.97
C ASP A 76 14.46 7.26 11.57
N ILE A 77 14.22 7.40 12.87
CA ILE A 77 14.62 8.57 13.64
C ILE A 77 16.14 8.71 13.73
N ALA A 78 16.88 7.60 13.79
CA ALA A 78 18.34 7.62 13.87
C ALA A 78 18.96 8.25 12.62
N ASP A 79 18.39 7.94 11.45
CA ASP A 79 18.76 8.56 10.18
C ASP A 79 18.40 10.04 10.17
N ALA A 80 17.15 10.37 10.55
CA ALA A 80 16.66 11.74 10.59
C ALA A 80 17.55 12.69 11.42
N MET A 81 18.14 12.20 12.51
CA MET A 81 19.02 12.98 13.38
C MET A 81 20.37 13.33 12.73
N ILE A 82 20.91 12.48 11.85
CA ILE A 82 22.26 12.70 11.28
C ILE A 82 22.23 13.31 9.89
N LEU A 83 21.11 13.20 9.17
CA LEU A 83 21.00 13.61 7.76
C LEU A 83 21.34 15.08 7.53
N LYS A 84 20.90 15.96 8.44
CA LYS A 84 21.21 17.39 8.36
C LYS A 84 22.72 17.64 8.29
N SER A 85 23.47 17.16 9.29
CA SER A 85 24.92 17.38 9.38
C SER A 85 25.64 16.67 8.23
N LEU A 86 25.24 15.42 7.92
CA LEU A 86 25.85 14.63 6.86
C LEU A 86 25.75 15.32 5.50
N PHE A 87 24.54 15.68 5.07
CA PHE A 87 24.35 16.28 3.74
C PHE A 87 24.94 17.68 3.66
N THR A 88 24.92 18.47 4.75
CA THR A 88 25.63 19.75 4.79
C THR A 88 27.12 19.55 4.47
N GLU A 89 27.77 18.59 5.12
CA GLU A 89 29.18 18.28 4.87
C GLU A 89 29.42 17.68 3.48
N LEU A 90 28.53 16.82 2.98
CA LEU A 90 28.65 16.28 1.62
C LEU A 90 28.57 17.40 0.57
N PHE A 91 27.64 18.34 0.71
CA PHE A 91 27.50 19.48 -0.19
C PHE A 91 28.67 20.46 -0.07
N ASN A 92 29.14 20.75 1.15
CA ASN A 92 30.33 21.58 1.36
C ASN A 92 31.61 20.97 0.76
N ASN A 93 31.71 19.64 0.74
CA ASN A 93 32.79 18.92 0.08
C ASN A 93 32.61 18.81 -1.45
N GLY A 94 31.58 19.44 -2.02
CA GLY A 94 31.36 19.53 -3.47
C GLY A 94 30.70 18.30 -4.11
N ILE A 95 30.08 17.43 -3.32
CA ILE A 95 29.38 16.25 -3.86
C ILE A 95 28.07 16.68 -4.52
N VAL A 96 27.83 16.16 -5.73
CA VAL A 96 26.57 16.32 -6.43
C VAL A 96 25.65 15.16 -6.10
N VAL A 97 24.42 15.46 -5.71
CA VAL A 97 23.40 14.45 -5.38
C VAL A 97 22.30 14.47 -6.43
N VAL A 98 21.94 13.28 -6.92
CA VAL A 98 20.76 13.04 -7.74
C VAL A 98 19.93 11.96 -7.06
N ALA A 99 18.67 12.24 -6.77
CA ALA A 99 17.81 11.33 -6.03
C ALA A 99 16.47 11.12 -6.74
N THR A 100 15.95 9.89 -6.68
CA THR A 100 14.55 9.61 -7.02
C THR A 100 13.76 9.38 -5.74
N SER A 101 12.62 10.05 -5.59
CA SER A 101 11.73 9.85 -4.44
C SER A 101 10.27 9.75 -4.89
N ASN A 102 9.50 8.98 -4.13
CA ASN A 102 8.04 8.89 -4.29
C ASN A 102 7.30 9.96 -3.47
N ARG A 103 8.03 10.80 -2.72
CA ARG A 103 7.46 11.88 -1.92
C ARG A 103 8.23 13.18 -2.20
N PRO A 104 7.54 14.34 -2.23
CA PRO A 104 8.25 15.60 -2.28
C PRO A 104 9.10 15.80 -1.01
N PRO A 105 10.14 16.65 -1.05
CA PRO A 105 11.04 16.87 0.09
C PRO A 105 10.32 17.15 1.42
N ASP A 106 9.22 17.93 1.38
CA ASP A 106 8.42 18.27 2.54
C ASP A 106 7.79 17.04 3.23
N ASP A 107 7.49 15.99 2.47
CA ASP A 107 6.80 14.78 2.95
C ASP A 107 7.75 13.58 3.16
N LEU A 108 9.07 13.76 2.99
CA LEU A 108 10.08 12.71 3.13
C LEU A 108 10.06 12.01 4.50
N TYR A 109 9.74 12.74 5.56
CA TYR A 109 9.63 12.24 6.94
C TYR A 109 8.30 12.67 7.58
N LYS A 110 7.20 12.56 6.82
CA LYS A 110 5.84 12.87 7.30
C LYS A 110 5.47 11.91 8.43
N ASN A 111 4.98 12.46 9.55
CA ASN A 111 4.62 11.74 10.79
C ASN A 111 5.80 11.06 11.52
N GLY A 112 7.04 11.36 11.17
CA GLY A 112 8.21 10.85 11.88
C GLY A 112 8.35 11.42 13.29
N LEU A 113 8.90 10.61 14.21
CA LEU A 113 9.16 11.04 15.59
C LEU A 113 10.19 12.17 15.58
N GLN A 114 9.95 13.23 16.37
CA GLN A 114 10.79 14.44 16.41
C GLN A 114 11.00 15.13 15.04
N ARG A 115 9.98 15.15 14.18
CA ARG A 115 10.01 15.82 12.86
C ARG A 115 10.61 17.23 12.88
N ALA A 116 10.43 18.00 13.96
CA ALA A 116 11.03 19.32 14.12
C ALA A 116 12.56 19.35 13.91
N ASN A 117 13.27 18.27 14.30
CA ASN A 117 14.71 18.14 14.09
C ASN A 117 15.09 17.81 12.64
N PHE A 118 14.14 17.26 11.87
CA PHE A 118 14.31 16.91 10.46
C PHE A 118 13.97 18.07 9.51
N VAL A 119 13.06 18.97 9.90
CA VAL A 119 12.67 20.13 9.06
C VAL A 119 13.88 20.92 8.53
N PRO A 120 14.92 21.23 9.33
CA PRO A 120 16.10 21.95 8.83
C PRO A 120 16.88 21.21 7.75
N PHE A 121 16.75 19.88 7.64
CA PHE A 121 17.35 19.11 6.54
C PHE A 121 16.58 19.26 5.23
N ILE A 122 15.26 19.46 5.30
CA ILE A 122 14.43 19.74 4.13
C ILE A 122 14.87 21.07 3.49
N ASP A 123 15.18 22.07 4.30
CA ASP A 123 15.67 23.37 3.83
C ASP A 123 16.99 23.20 3.07
N ILE A 124 17.95 22.44 3.63
CA ILE A 124 19.22 22.13 2.96
C ILE A 124 18.98 21.42 1.62
N LEU A 125 18.08 20.44 1.56
CA LEU A 125 17.75 19.78 0.30
C LEU A 125 17.18 20.76 -0.73
N LYS A 126 16.33 21.71 -0.32
CA LYS A 126 15.74 22.71 -1.22
C LYS A 126 16.76 23.76 -1.68
N ASP A 127 17.74 24.08 -0.85
CA ASP A 127 18.79 25.05 -1.18
C ASP A 127 19.80 24.46 -2.18
N PHE A 128 20.18 23.19 -2.01
CA PHE A 128 21.20 22.54 -2.83
C PHE A 128 20.65 21.69 -3.99
N CYS A 129 19.38 21.27 -3.95
CA CYS A 129 18.79 20.42 -4.98
C CYS A 129 17.59 21.05 -5.66
N TYR A 130 17.54 20.92 -6.99
CA TYR A 130 16.37 21.29 -7.78
C TYR A 130 15.34 20.17 -7.76
N VAL A 131 14.16 20.46 -7.21
CA VAL A 131 13.04 19.51 -7.17
C VAL A 131 12.34 19.50 -8.52
N LEU A 132 12.58 18.46 -9.30
CA LEU A 132 11.84 18.22 -10.54
C LEU A 132 10.68 17.27 -10.24
N CYS A 133 9.46 17.83 -10.24
CA CYS A 133 8.26 17.03 -10.16
C CYS A 133 8.04 16.36 -11.51
N LEU A 134 8.26 15.04 -11.58
CA LEU A 134 7.89 14.21 -12.72
C LEU A 134 6.40 13.87 -12.66
N ASP A 135 5.56 14.89 -12.48
CA ASP A 135 4.12 14.73 -12.59
C ASP A 135 3.75 14.80 -14.07
N SER A 136 3.97 13.68 -14.76
CA SER A 136 3.46 13.54 -16.12
C SER A 136 1.95 13.29 -16.14
N GLY A 137 1.26 13.29 -14.98
CA GLY A 137 -0.13 12.83 -14.85
C GLY A 137 -0.35 11.39 -15.31
N ILE A 138 0.72 10.73 -15.75
CA ILE A 138 0.75 9.52 -16.56
C ILE A 138 1.91 8.71 -16.01
N ASP A 139 1.61 7.80 -15.11
CA ASP A 139 2.55 6.74 -14.81
C ASP A 139 2.69 5.86 -16.07
N TYR A 140 3.81 6.00 -16.79
CA TYR A 140 4.08 5.23 -18.00
C TYR A 140 4.23 3.72 -17.75
N ARG A 141 4.33 3.27 -16.50
CA ARG A 141 4.23 1.84 -16.15
C ARG A 141 2.79 1.33 -16.20
N MET A 142 1.81 2.23 -16.04
CA MET A 142 0.38 1.93 -15.93
C MET A 142 -0.41 2.31 -17.19
N LYS A 143 0.19 3.07 -18.12
CA LYS A 143 -0.46 3.46 -19.38
C LYS A 143 -0.73 2.30 -20.34
N GLN A 144 -0.21 1.11 -20.06
CA GLN A 144 -0.56 -0.11 -20.80
C GLN A 144 -1.75 -0.85 -20.17
N LEU A 145 -2.13 -0.51 -18.93
CA LEU A 145 -3.13 -1.23 -18.13
C LEU A 145 -4.47 -0.49 -17.97
N ILE A 146 -4.51 0.84 -18.16
CA ILE A 146 -5.67 1.69 -17.83
C ILE A 146 -6.11 2.54 -19.03
N THR A 147 -6.01 2.04 -20.26
CA THR A 147 -6.44 2.82 -21.43
C THR A 147 -7.96 2.84 -21.62
N GLU A 148 -8.76 2.13 -20.79
CA GLU A 148 -10.22 2.17 -20.87
C GLU A 148 -10.97 2.35 -19.53
N GLY A 149 -10.28 2.64 -18.42
CA GLY A 149 -10.95 3.16 -17.22
C GLY A 149 -12.12 2.33 -16.66
N LYS A 150 -12.10 1.00 -16.78
CA LYS A 150 -13.10 0.13 -16.16
C LYS A 150 -12.41 -0.81 -15.17
N THR A 151 -12.32 -0.42 -13.90
CA THR A 151 -11.99 -1.34 -12.78
C THR A 151 -13.20 -2.20 -12.39
N TYR A 152 -14.37 -1.90 -12.98
CA TYR A 152 -15.62 -2.61 -12.83
C TYR A 152 -16.16 -3.02 -14.19
N PHE A 153 -16.26 -4.32 -14.43
CA PHE A 153 -16.77 -4.91 -15.66
C PHE A 153 -18.15 -5.52 -15.40
N LEU A 154 -19.04 -5.36 -16.37
CA LEU A 154 -20.36 -5.99 -16.34
C LEU A 154 -20.29 -7.30 -17.13
N THR A 155 -20.61 -8.43 -16.51
CA THR A 155 -20.64 -9.75 -17.20
C THR A 155 -21.71 -9.83 -18.28
N THR A 156 -22.64 -8.87 -18.31
CA THR A 156 -23.63 -8.70 -19.39
C THR A 156 -23.04 -8.09 -20.66
N GLU A 157 -21.82 -7.53 -20.62
CA GLU A 157 -21.09 -7.11 -21.82
C GLU A 157 -20.42 -8.34 -22.46
N ALA A 158 -20.64 -8.54 -23.78
CA ALA A 158 -20.22 -9.74 -24.52
C ALA A 158 -18.70 -10.01 -24.51
N ASP A 159 -17.88 -9.00 -24.19
CA ASP A 159 -16.42 -9.06 -24.18
C ASP A 159 -15.83 -9.00 -22.75
N CYS A 160 -16.64 -9.17 -21.70
CA CYS A 160 -16.20 -8.98 -20.32
C CYS A 160 -15.02 -9.90 -19.95
N GLU A 161 -15.14 -11.21 -20.16
CA GLU A 161 -14.09 -12.16 -19.80
C GLU A 161 -12.81 -11.90 -20.61
N THR A 162 -12.92 -11.60 -21.91
CA THR A 162 -11.79 -11.26 -22.77
C THR A 162 -11.07 -10.00 -22.28
N LYS A 163 -11.80 -8.96 -21.88
CA LYS A 163 -11.21 -7.73 -21.33
C LYS A 163 -10.53 -7.95 -19.98
N VAL A 164 -11.13 -8.76 -19.11
CA VAL A 164 -10.50 -9.09 -17.81
C VAL A 164 -9.26 -9.95 -18.02
N ASP A 165 -9.28 -10.87 -18.98
CA ASP A 165 -8.12 -11.68 -19.37
C ASP A 165 -7.00 -10.83 -19.97
N GLU A 166 -7.32 -9.85 -20.83
CA GLU A 166 -6.35 -8.88 -21.35
C GLU A 166 -5.70 -8.07 -20.23
N VAL A 167 -6.49 -7.62 -19.25
CA VAL A 167 -5.97 -6.90 -18.07
C VAL A 167 -5.08 -7.83 -17.23
N PHE A 168 -5.47 -9.08 -17.02
CA PHE A 168 -4.66 -10.07 -16.30
C PHE A 168 -3.33 -10.34 -17.00
N SER A 169 -3.35 -10.60 -18.32
CA SER A 169 -2.16 -10.84 -19.12
C SER A 169 -1.22 -9.63 -19.11
N SER A 170 -1.75 -8.42 -19.27
CA SER A 170 -0.96 -7.19 -19.20
C SER A 170 -0.30 -6.99 -17.82
N LEU A 171 -1.02 -7.30 -16.73
CA LEU A 171 -0.46 -7.25 -15.37
C LEU A 171 0.64 -8.29 -15.17
N CYS A 172 0.44 -9.51 -15.68
CA CYS A 172 1.44 -10.58 -15.63
C CYS A 172 2.72 -10.22 -16.41
N GLU A 173 2.58 -9.69 -17.62
CA GLU A 173 3.71 -9.25 -18.46
C GLU A 173 4.54 -8.15 -17.76
N SER A 174 3.87 -7.20 -17.10
CA SER A 174 4.55 -6.14 -16.34
C SER A 174 5.40 -6.68 -15.18
N GLN A 175 5.00 -7.81 -14.59
CA GLN A 175 5.67 -8.45 -13.47
C GLN A 175 6.71 -9.51 -13.87
N LYS A 176 6.81 -9.83 -15.18
CA LYS A 176 7.72 -10.86 -15.75
C LYS A 176 7.71 -12.16 -14.95
N SER A 177 6.53 -12.67 -14.62
CA SER A 177 6.37 -13.87 -13.79
C SER A 177 5.34 -14.79 -14.43
N ASP A 178 5.58 -16.10 -14.31
CA ASP A 178 4.67 -17.12 -14.81
C ASP A 178 3.44 -17.24 -13.91
N VAL A 179 2.33 -17.69 -14.50
CA VAL A 179 1.09 -17.96 -13.77
C VAL A 179 1.25 -19.30 -13.05
N GLU A 180 1.24 -19.26 -11.73
CA GLU A 180 1.39 -20.46 -10.90
C GLU A 180 0.25 -20.55 -9.88
N PRO A 181 -0.27 -21.77 -9.62
CA PRO A 181 -1.17 -21.99 -8.49
C PRO A 181 -0.40 -21.85 -7.18
N ARG A 182 -1.00 -21.22 -6.18
CA ARG A 182 -0.37 -21.00 -4.87
C ARG A 182 -1.27 -21.46 -3.74
N ASP A 183 -0.72 -22.29 -2.87
CA ASP A 183 -1.37 -22.71 -1.63
C ASP A 183 -0.92 -21.82 -0.48
N LEU A 184 -1.87 -21.12 0.15
CA LEU A 184 -1.61 -20.38 1.39
C LEU A 184 -1.98 -21.24 2.60
N LYS A 185 -1.02 -21.47 3.50
CA LYS A 185 -1.26 -22.21 4.74
C LYS A 185 -1.74 -21.26 5.83
N ILE A 186 -3.03 -21.30 6.14
CA ILE A 186 -3.69 -20.40 7.09
C ILE A 186 -4.23 -21.23 8.24
N LEU A 187 -3.72 -21.04 9.47
CA LEU A 187 -4.20 -21.72 10.70
C LEU A 187 -4.43 -23.24 10.54
N GLY A 188 -3.54 -23.93 9.82
CA GLY A 188 -3.59 -25.39 9.64
C GLY A 188 -4.43 -25.90 8.46
N ARG A 189 -5.09 -25.02 7.69
CA ARG A 189 -5.74 -25.34 6.41
C ARG A 189 -4.97 -24.73 5.23
N ASN A 190 -5.04 -25.36 4.07
CA ASN A 190 -4.46 -24.83 2.84
C ASN A 190 -5.56 -24.19 1.99
N LEU A 191 -5.41 -22.90 1.70
CA LEU A 191 -6.25 -22.18 0.75
C LEU A 191 -5.61 -22.29 -0.64
N HIS A 192 -6.24 -23.04 -1.53
CA HIS A 192 -5.78 -23.21 -2.90
C HIS A 192 -6.20 -22.02 -3.76
N LEU A 193 -5.22 -21.31 -4.30
CA LEU A 193 -5.42 -20.18 -5.22
C LEU A 193 -4.94 -20.63 -6.61
N PRO A 194 -5.86 -20.92 -7.55
CA PRO A 194 -5.51 -21.61 -8.80
C PRO A 194 -4.73 -20.72 -9.77
N VAL A 195 -4.98 -19.40 -9.74
CA VAL A 195 -4.40 -18.45 -10.69
C VAL A 195 -3.76 -17.30 -9.92
N THR A 196 -2.44 -17.35 -9.79
CA THR A 196 -1.67 -16.26 -9.18
C THR A 196 -0.49 -15.88 -10.05
N CYS A 197 -0.14 -14.60 -10.04
CA CYS A 197 1.08 -14.11 -10.69
C CYS A 197 1.79 -13.20 -9.69
N ARG A 198 2.81 -13.74 -9.02
CA ARG A 198 3.61 -13.03 -8.00
C ARG A 198 2.78 -12.36 -6.89
N ARG A 199 2.35 -11.09 -7.08
CA ARG A 199 1.50 -10.33 -6.14
C ARG A 199 0.11 -9.97 -6.70
N LEU A 200 -0.28 -10.60 -7.80
CA LEU A 200 -1.61 -10.57 -8.40
C LEU A 200 -2.36 -11.88 -8.10
N LEU A 201 -3.60 -11.75 -7.66
CA LEU A 201 -4.53 -12.88 -7.49
C LEU A 201 -5.70 -12.74 -8.45
N ASP A 202 -5.99 -13.78 -9.23
CA ASP A 202 -7.25 -13.92 -9.97
C ASP A 202 -8.12 -14.98 -9.31
N THR A 203 -9.34 -14.59 -8.92
CA THR A 203 -10.25 -15.47 -8.19
C THR A 203 -11.71 -15.18 -8.52
N SER A 204 -12.58 -16.12 -8.17
CA SER A 204 -14.03 -16.00 -8.38
C SER A 204 -14.76 -15.68 -7.08
N PHE A 205 -15.91 -15.00 -7.20
CA PHE A 205 -16.79 -14.73 -6.07
C PHE A 205 -17.16 -16.00 -5.29
N LYS A 206 -17.40 -17.11 -6.00
CA LYS A 206 -17.75 -18.39 -5.38
C LYS A 206 -16.63 -18.91 -4.46
N ALA A 207 -15.39 -18.88 -4.95
CA ALA A 207 -14.23 -19.33 -4.17
C ALA A 207 -13.99 -18.46 -2.93
N MET A 208 -14.26 -17.15 -3.02
CA MET A 208 -13.98 -16.22 -1.92
C MET A 208 -15.13 -16.04 -0.93
N CYS A 209 -16.38 -16.12 -1.36
CA CYS A 209 -17.53 -15.77 -0.53
C CYS A 209 -18.50 -16.93 -0.27
N CYS A 210 -18.55 -17.97 -1.12
CA CYS A 210 -19.40 -19.15 -0.89
C CYS A 210 -18.69 -20.21 -0.03
N GLU A 211 -17.37 -20.33 -0.13
CA GLU A 211 -16.56 -21.24 0.70
C GLU A 211 -16.41 -20.75 2.15
N ALA A 212 -16.01 -21.63 3.06
CA ALA A 212 -15.88 -21.38 4.50
C ALA A 212 -14.66 -20.51 4.89
N LEU A 213 -14.51 -19.36 4.23
CA LEU A 213 -13.49 -18.35 4.52
C LEU A 213 -13.99 -17.35 5.56
N GLY A 214 -13.06 -16.86 6.38
CA GLY A 214 -13.27 -15.86 7.42
C GLY A 214 -12.31 -14.68 7.28
N ALA A 215 -12.45 -13.71 8.19
CA ALA A 215 -11.66 -12.46 8.16
C ALA A 215 -10.15 -12.69 8.16
N ILE A 216 -9.67 -13.71 8.89
CA ILE A 216 -8.24 -14.05 8.97
C ILE A 216 -7.71 -14.50 7.60
N ASP A 217 -8.52 -15.22 6.83
CA ASP A 217 -8.11 -15.71 5.52
C ASP A 217 -7.94 -14.54 4.54
N TYR A 218 -8.87 -13.57 4.56
CA TYR A 218 -8.78 -12.36 3.76
C TYR A 218 -7.58 -11.48 4.14
N LEU A 219 -7.26 -11.37 5.43
CA LEU A 219 -6.08 -10.65 5.89
C LEU A 219 -4.79 -11.28 5.36
N GLU A 220 -4.68 -12.60 5.36
CA GLU A 220 -3.50 -13.27 4.84
C GLU A 220 -3.37 -13.08 3.33
N ILE A 221 -4.49 -13.13 2.58
CA ILE A 221 -4.52 -12.79 1.15
C ILE A 221 -3.97 -11.36 0.93
N CYS A 222 -4.41 -10.38 1.72
CA CYS A 222 -3.92 -9.00 1.61
C CYS A 222 -2.41 -8.85 1.84
N ARG A 223 -1.79 -9.74 2.62
CA ARG A 223 -0.33 -9.71 2.85
C ARG A 223 0.44 -10.19 1.62
N HIS A 224 -0.07 -11.22 0.95
CA HIS A 224 0.60 -11.84 -0.19
C HIS A 224 0.33 -11.13 -1.52
N PHE A 225 -0.82 -10.43 -1.66
CA PHE A 225 -1.26 -9.83 -2.92
C PHE A 225 -1.56 -8.34 -2.78
N ASP A 226 -1.09 -7.55 -3.76
CA ASP A 226 -1.35 -6.10 -3.84
C ASP A 226 -2.52 -5.77 -4.77
N VAL A 227 -2.81 -6.67 -5.70
CA VAL A 227 -3.88 -6.53 -6.69
C VAL A 227 -4.69 -7.83 -6.71
N ILE A 228 -6.01 -7.69 -6.66
CA ILE A 228 -6.95 -8.81 -6.71
C ILE A 228 -7.95 -8.56 -7.83
N ILE A 229 -8.15 -9.57 -8.66
CA ILE A 229 -9.22 -9.65 -9.65
C ILE A 229 -10.29 -10.58 -9.10
N LEU A 230 -11.51 -10.06 -8.94
CA LEU A 230 -12.65 -10.81 -8.45
C LEU A 230 -13.69 -10.95 -9.56
N ARG A 231 -13.84 -12.18 -10.07
CA ARG A 231 -14.73 -12.49 -11.18
C ARG A 231 -16.11 -12.98 -10.74
N ASN A 232 -17.10 -12.73 -11.61
CA ASN A 232 -18.45 -13.27 -11.50
C ASN A 232 -19.15 -12.96 -10.18
N VAL A 233 -19.14 -11.69 -9.77
CA VAL A 233 -19.90 -11.24 -8.60
C VAL A 233 -21.39 -11.16 -8.96
N PRO A 234 -22.24 -12.02 -8.38
CA PRO A 234 -23.67 -12.02 -8.69
C PRO A 234 -24.36 -10.85 -7.99
N ALA A 235 -25.57 -10.53 -8.43
CA ALA A 235 -26.41 -9.64 -7.64
C ALA A 235 -26.78 -10.30 -6.29
N MET A 236 -26.52 -9.60 -5.20
CA MET A 236 -26.76 -10.13 -3.86
C MET A 236 -28.22 -9.92 -3.47
N SER A 237 -28.95 -11.02 -3.40
CA SER A 237 -30.32 -11.11 -2.91
C SER A 237 -30.38 -11.85 -1.57
N LEU A 238 -31.56 -11.89 -0.95
CA LEU A 238 -31.83 -12.59 0.32
C LEU A 238 -31.28 -14.02 0.39
N ASN A 239 -31.27 -14.73 -0.75
CA ASN A 239 -30.83 -16.12 -0.83
C ASN A 239 -29.33 -16.28 -0.55
N ASN A 240 -28.54 -15.21 -0.69
CA ASN A 240 -27.09 -15.21 -0.55
C ASN A 240 -26.60 -14.37 0.65
N ARG A 241 -27.40 -14.22 1.72
CA ARG A 241 -27.07 -13.38 2.90
C ARG A 241 -25.68 -13.69 3.49
N THR A 242 -25.34 -14.97 3.65
CA THR A 242 -24.03 -15.38 4.20
C THR A 242 -22.87 -14.97 3.28
N ALA A 243 -23.04 -15.13 1.97
CA ALA A 243 -22.05 -14.71 0.99
C ALA A 243 -21.94 -13.18 0.92
N ALA A 244 -23.05 -12.46 1.08
CA ALA A 244 -23.07 -10.99 1.14
C ALA A 244 -22.33 -10.46 2.38
N ARG A 245 -22.55 -11.05 3.56
CA ARG A 245 -21.79 -10.71 4.77
C ARG A 245 -20.29 -10.98 4.60
N ARG A 246 -19.92 -12.12 4.02
CA ARG A 246 -18.52 -12.44 3.71
C ARG A 246 -17.91 -11.48 2.70
N PHE A 247 -18.68 -11.04 1.71
CA PHE A 247 -18.24 -10.04 0.75
C PHE A 247 -18.01 -8.67 1.40
N VAL A 248 -18.90 -8.23 2.30
CA VAL A 248 -18.68 -7.03 3.12
C VAL A 248 -17.35 -7.14 3.86
N THR A 249 -17.11 -8.25 4.58
CA THR A 249 -15.87 -8.49 5.31
C THR A 249 -14.65 -8.50 4.39
N LEU A 250 -14.75 -9.12 3.20
CA LEU A 250 -13.69 -9.13 2.19
C LEU A 250 -13.35 -7.69 1.78
N ILE A 251 -14.33 -6.93 1.29
CA ILE A 251 -14.10 -5.56 0.81
C ILE A 251 -13.55 -4.67 1.92
N ASP A 252 -14.08 -4.80 3.15
CA ASP A 252 -13.58 -4.05 4.29
C ASP A 252 -12.11 -4.35 4.56
N THR A 253 -11.72 -5.63 4.49
CA THR A 253 -10.33 -6.06 4.69
C THR A 253 -9.41 -5.55 3.57
N LEU A 254 -9.86 -5.60 2.31
CA LEU A 254 -9.09 -5.10 1.16
C LEU A 254 -8.89 -3.59 1.25
N TYR A 255 -9.95 -2.86 1.62
CA TYR A 255 -9.94 -1.41 1.77
C TYR A 255 -8.98 -0.95 2.88
N ASP A 256 -9.05 -1.60 4.05
CA ASP A 256 -8.22 -1.22 5.20
C ASP A 256 -6.71 -1.45 4.96
N ASN A 257 -6.38 -2.46 4.14
CA ASN A 257 -5.03 -2.81 3.71
C ASN A 257 -4.59 -2.11 2.41
N GLN A 258 -5.45 -1.30 1.79
CA GLN A 258 -5.16 -0.55 0.56
C GLN A 258 -4.80 -1.47 -0.63
N VAL A 259 -5.45 -2.63 -0.70
CA VAL A 259 -5.32 -3.58 -1.81
C VAL A 259 -6.16 -3.10 -2.99
N LYS A 260 -5.62 -3.22 -4.19
CA LYS A 260 -6.30 -2.81 -5.43
C LYS A 260 -7.24 -3.92 -5.89
N LEU A 261 -8.43 -3.54 -6.33
CA LEU A 261 -9.48 -4.48 -6.67
C LEU A 261 -10.04 -4.19 -8.07
N ILE A 262 -10.08 -5.23 -8.88
CA ILE A 262 -10.77 -5.26 -10.18
C ILE A 262 -11.94 -6.22 -10.01
N ILE A 263 -13.15 -5.79 -10.40
CA ILE A 263 -14.37 -6.60 -10.23
C ILE A 263 -15.04 -6.83 -11.57
N SER A 264 -15.46 -8.07 -11.81
CA SER A 264 -16.46 -8.41 -12.82
C SER A 264 -17.76 -8.83 -12.12
N ALA A 265 -18.88 -8.19 -12.45
CA ALA A 265 -20.16 -8.36 -11.79
C ALA A 265 -21.35 -8.41 -12.76
N GLU A 266 -22.44 -9.07 -12.37
CA GLU A 266 -23.66 -9.19 -13.20
C GLU A 266 -24.45 -7.88 -13.33
N VAL A 267 -24.39 -7.05 -12.29
CA VAL A 267 -25.19 -5.82 -12.17
C VAL A 267 -24.28 -4.63 -11.91
N LYS A 268 -24.79 -3.42 -12.14
CA LYS A 268 -24.08 -2.19 -11.78
C LYS A 268 -23.85 -2.10 -10.27
N LEU A 269 -22.79 -1.41 -9.85
CA LEU A 269 -22.46 -1.18 -8.43
C LEU A 269 -23.65 -0.67 -7.61
N SER A 270 -24.53 0.14 -8.19
CA SER A 270 -25.72 0.67 -7.52
C SER A 270 -26.76 -0.37 -7.14
N LEU A 271 -26.75 -1.52 -7.82
CA LEU A 271 -27.73 -2.61 -7.71
C LEU A 271 -27.10 -3.90 -7.16
N ILE A 272 -25.84 -3.86 -6.72
CA ILE A 272 -25.14 -5.05 -6.23
C ILE A 272 -25.80 -5.64 -4.97
N PHE A 273 -26.46 -4.80 -4.16
CA PHE A 273 -27.28 -5.20 -3.01
C PHE A 273 -28.74 -4.80 -3.25
N TYR A 274 -29.66 -5.77 -3.30
CA TYR A 274 -31.10 -5.52 -3.41
C TYR A 274 -31.73 -5.19 -2.05
N ILE A 275 -31.48 -3.98 -1.55
CA ILE A 275 -31.86 -3.51 -0.21
C ILE A 275 -33.36 -3.69 0.13
N GLY A 276 -34.26 -3.57 -0.85
CA GLY A 276 -35.71 -3.65 -0.63
C GLY A 276 -36.22 -5.01 -0.13
N GLU A 277 -35.66 -6.11 -0.63
CA GLU A 277 -36.04 -7.46 -0.18
C GLU A 277 -35.40 -7.81 1.17
N PHE A 278 -34.18 -7.34 1.44
CA PHE A 278 -33.50 -7.56 2.71
C PHE A 278 -34.30 -7.04 3.91
N ASN A 279 -34.99 -5.91 3.77
CA ASN A 279 -35.77 -5.30 4.85
C ASN A 279 -36.93 -6.19 5.34
N VAL A 280 -37.69 -6.76 4.40
CA VAL A 280 -38.92 -7.53 4.71
C VAL A 280 -38.60 -8.82 5.46
N LYS A 281 -37.58 -9.56 5.02
CA LYS A 281 -37.24 -10.86 5.63
C LYS A 281 -36.40 -10.72 6.90
N CYS A 282 -35.55 -9.69 6.99
CA CYS A 282 -34.82 -9.40 8.21
C CYS A 282 -35.79 -9.09 9.35
N GLN A 283 -36.82 -8.26 9.11
CA GLN A 283 -37.89 -8.02 10.07
C GLN A 283 -38.64 -9.31 10.47
N GLN A 284 -38.89 -10.23 9.52
CA GLN A 284 -39.55 -11.51 9.81
C GLN A 284 -38.69 -12.46 10.66
N ASP A 285 -37.43 -12.67 10.29
CA ASP A 285 -36.49 -13.54 11.03
C ASP A 285 -36.25 -12.98 12.44
N HIS A 286 -36.08 -11.66 12.56
CA HIS A 286 -35.90 -11.01 13.85
C HIS A 286 -37.18 -11.02 14.70
N SER A 287 -38.36 -10.88 14.10
CA SER A 287 -39.64 -11.03 14.81
C SER A 287 -39.82 -12.45 15.36
N MET A 288 -39.46 -13.48 14.59
CA MET A 288 -39.50 -14.87 15.08
C MET A 288 -38.52 -15.10 16.24
N LEU A 289 -37.30 -14.56 16.14
CA LEU A 289 -36.31 -14.65 17.21
C LEU A 289 -36.72 -13.88 18.48
N MET A 290 -37.41 -12.74 18.34
CA MET A 290 -37.96 -12.01 19.49
C MET A 290 -39.05 -12.81 20.20
N ASP A 291 -39.93 -13.45 19.43
CA ASP A 291 -40.99 -14.31 19.97
C ASP A 291 -40.38 -15.53 20.71
N ASP A 292 -39.37 -16.18 20.14
CA ASP A 292 -38.67 -17.32 20.75
C ASP A 292 -37.89 -16.93 22.03
N LEU A 293 -37.37 -15.71 22.10
CA LEU A 293 -36.65 -15.16 23.26
C LEU A 293 -37.58 -14.49 24.29
N GLY A 294 -38.88 -14.42 24.03
CA GLY A 294 -39.87 -13.77 24.90
C GLY A 294 -39.70 -12.25 25.03
N ILE A 295 -39.09 -11.60 24.04
CA ILE A 295 -38.85 -10.16 24.03
C ILE A 295 -40.08 -9.45 23.46
N HIS A 296 -40.85 -8.78 24.31
CA HIS A 296 -42.01 -8.02 23.86
C HIS A 296 -41.60 -6.77 23.06
N SER A 297 -42.34 -6.48 21.98
CA SER A 297 -42.12 -5.39 21.03
C SER A 297 -42.09 -3.97 21.62
N GLN A 298 -42.41 -3.82 22.91
CA GLN A 298 -42.38 -2.56 23.66
C GLN A 298 -41.15 -2.39 24.57
N SER A 299 -40.23 -3.36 24.59
CA SER A 299 -38.97 -3.25 25.35
C SER A 299 -37.92 -2.46 24.56
N ASP A 300 -37.11 -1.64 25.24
CA ASP A 300 -35.99 -0.90 24.62
C ASP A 300 -34.99 -1.84 23.89
N LEU A 301 -34.95 -3.11 24.29
CA LEU A 301 -34.17 -4.17 23.64
C LEU A 301 -34.70 -4.56 22.25
N ALA A 302 -36.02 -4.47 22.02
CA ALA A 302 -36.62 -4.73 20.72
C ALA A 302 -36.29 -3.62 19.69
N GLN A 303 -35.93 -2.41 20.16
CA GLN A 303 -35.46 -1.31 19.32
C GLN A 303 -33.93 -1.32 19.11
N SER A 304 -33.23 -2.32 19.64
CA SER A 304 -31.78 -2.44 19.39
C SER A 304 -31.51 -2.69 17.91
N SER A 305 -30.48 -2.02 17.39
CA SER A 305 -29.97 -2.10 16.01
C SER A 305 -29.67 -3.53 15.53
N ILE A 306 -29.50 -4.46 16.47
CA ILE A 306 -29.31 -5.90 16.24
C ILE A 306 -30.55 -6.56 15.65
N PHE A 307 -31.76 -6.05 15.94
CA PHE A 307 -33.03 -6.64 15.54
C PHE A 307 -33.76 -5.89 14.42
N THR A 308 -33.37 -4.65 14.13
CA THR A 308 -33.97 -3.82 13.06
C THR A 308 -33.35 -4.08 11.69
N GLY A 309 -32.23 -4.81 11.62
CA GLY A 309 -31.48 -5.05 10.38
C GLY A 309 -30.74 -3.80 9.87
N GLU A 310 -30.76 -2.70 10.62
CA GLU A 310 -30.13 -1.43 10.27
C GLU A 310 -28.60 -1.55 10.17
N GLU A 311 -27.98 -2.40 10.98
CA GLU A 311 -26.54 -2.66 10.92
C GLU A 311 -26.11 -3.30 9.58
N GLU A 312 -26.94 -4.18 9.01
CA GLU A 312 -26.65 -4.80 7.71
C GLU A 312 -26.79 -3.79 6.57
N LEU A 313 -27.81 -2.94 6.63
CA LEU A 313 -28.01 -1.86 5.65
C LEU A 313 -26.88 -0.83 5.70
N PHE A 314 -26.45 -0.48 6.91
CA PHE A 314 -25.28 0.37 7.12
C PHE A 314 -24.02 -0.28 6.57
N ALA A 315 -23.81 -1.58 6.81
CA ALA A 315 -22.69 -2.32 6.27
C ALA A 315 -22.70 -2.35 4.72
N PHE A 316 -23.84 -2.61 4.09
CA PHE A 316 -23.96 -2.62 2.62
C PHE A 316 -23.75 -1.25 1.99
N SER A 317 -24.32 -0.19 2.57
CA SER A 317 -24.11 1.18 2.09
C SER A 317 -22.64 1.61 2.22
N ARG A 318 -21.99 1.28 3.34
CA ARG A 318 -20.56 1.48 3.55
C ARG A 318 -19.71 0.73 2.52
N THR A 319 -20.01 -0.54 2.27
CA THR A 319 -19.30 -1.35 1.26
C THR A 319 -19.45 -0.73 -0.14
N ARG A 320 -20.64 -0.25 -0.50
CA ARG A 320 -20.84 0.45 -1.78
C ARG A 320 -20.01 1.73 -1.89
N SER A 321 -19.92 2.51 -0.82
CA SER A 321 -19.07 3.71 -0.78
C SER A 321 -17.59 3.35 -0.96
N ARG A 322 -17.10 2.35 -0.23
CA ARG A 322 -15.72 1.85 -0.32
C ARG A 322 -15.40 1.35 -1.72
N LEU A 323 -16.29 0.58 -2.34
CA LEU A 323 -16.14 0.14 -3.73
C LEU A 323 -16.05 1.31 -4.71
N SER A 324 -16.90 2.34 -4.53
CA SER A 324 -16.84 3.54 -5.37
C SER A 324 -15.50 4.28 -5.23
N GLU A 325 -14.95 4.33 -4.01
CA GLU A 325 -13.65 4.95 -3.75
C GLU A 325 -12.50 4.11 -4.32
N MET A 326 -12.55 2.79 -4.17
CA MET A 326 -11.57 1.85 -4.75
C MET A 326 -11.53 1.88 -6.28
N MET A 327 -12.57 2.38 -6.94
CA MET A 327 -12.61 2.58 -8.40
C MET A 327 -11.96 3.88 -8.85
N THR A 328 -11.66 4.81 -7.95
CA THR A 328 -11.06 6.11 -8.30
C THR A 328 -9.57 5.97 -8.64
N GLU A 329 -9.09 6.83 -9.54
CA GLU A 329 -7.66 6.90 -9.84
C GLU A 329 -6.83 7.25 -8.60
N GLU A 330 -7.36 8.08 -7.71
CA GLU A 330 -6.68 8.50 -6.48
C GLU A 330 -6.38 7.32 -5.57
N TYR A 331 -7.34 6.40 -5.39
CA TYR A 331 -7.13 5.20 -4.59
C TYR A 331 -6.05 4.29 -5.18
N TRP A 332 -6.01 4.17 -6.51
CA TRP A 332 -4.99 3.38 -7.22
C TRP A 332 -3.58 3.99 -7.15
N ARG A 333 -3.45 5.29 -6.83
CA ARG A 333 -2.16 5.96 -6.58
C ARG A 333 -1.60 5.66 -5.20
N ILE A 334 -2.42 5.19 -4.25
CA ILE A 334 -1.98 4.85 -2.90
C ILE A 334 -1.15 3.55 -2.93
N LYS A 335 0.00 3.53 -2.26
CA LYS A 335 0.78 2.29 -2.09
C LYS A 335 0.10 1.40 -1.05
N PRO A 336 0.00 0.07 -1.29
CA PRO A 336 -0.56 -0.86 -0.31
C PRO A 336 0.24 -0.78 0.99
N LYS A 337 -0.44 -0.92 2.13
CA LYS A 337 0.24 -0.95 3.43
C LYS A 337 1.09 -2.22 3.48
N GLN A 338 2.42 -2.07 3.50
CA GLN A 338 3.29 -3.21 3.76
C GLN A 338 3.00 -3.72 5.19
N PRO A 339 2.70 -5.01 5.37
CA PRO A 339 2.50 -5.56 6.70
C PRO A 339 3.82 -5.47 7.48
N THR A 340 3.76 -4.86 8.67
CA THR A 340 4.82 -4.89 9.69
C THR A 340 5.01 -6.28 10.25
#